data_AF-A0A932LP56-F1
#
_entry.id   AF-A0A932LP56-F1
#
_cell.length_a   1.000
_cell.length_b   1.000
_cell.length_c   1.000
_cell.angle_alpha   90.00
_cell.angle_beta   90.00
_cell.angle_gamma   90.00
#
_symmetry.space_group_name_H-M   'P 1'
#
loop_
_entity.id
_entity.type
_entity.pdbx_description
1 polymer ?
#
loop_
_entity_poly.entity_id
_entity_poly.type
_entity_poly.pdbx_seq_one_letter_code
_entity_poly.pdbx_strand_id
1 'polypeptide(L)'
;MEASSPNRNWLYRTGILAVTLLVSIPMAAQGTIAQYGRRSSVSKGPRALGIIQLFPNGKAHLIPVAITVDGKFFDASSYKGSPVPMALDFGVVYEGFRTGVSQGVFTITQPGQAGHVWMAEGTWLAAGAKAPQKGMKYETPKIEDKDAPPRLQRGGAKPADPADKPAPPPAPKPQESAKSAEPPPFEDPNRPILRRGKPDPAARHELVKNFDEEAKANKDVLNIQIFPAISDAAGPDARPFNFDLRGGEEAGYRAKMLELASAELAKANAAPPEIPTAKSRKTANARKAVPTSFDDVHLRIFDLSNSNDPVLILSAKVRPPANPNIAPVDGEEITLVARPNLDGDLRRLFFAKTDAHHLEVTPRMELIDAVDADGDGRGELLFRRTFDTGSAYAIYRATADRLWPLYEATP
;
A
#
# COMPACT_ATOMS: atom_id res chain seq x y z
N MET A 1 10.34 -80.32 10.84
CA MET A 1 11.44 -80.78 11.71
C MET A 1 12.70 -80.07 11.21
N GLU A 2 12.92 -78.83 11.63
CA GLU A 2 13.70 -78.37 12.82
C GLU A 2 15.20 -78.29 12.48
N ALA A 3 15.74 -77.10 12.20
CA ALA A 3 16.23 -76.02 13.10
C ALA A 3 17.78 -76.12 13.24
N SER A 4 18.56 -75.22 12.63
CA SER A 4 18.92 -73.83 13.02
C SER A 4 20.02 -73.72 14.10
N SER A 5 21.24 -73.41 13.64
CA SER A 5 22.15 -72.31 14.05
C SER A 5 22.08 -71.73 15.48
N PRO A 6 23.24 -71.51 16.14
CA PRO A 6 23.32 -70.71 17.36
C PRO A 6 23.99 -69.33 17.19
N ASN A 7 23.64 -68.47 18.16
CA ASN A 7 24.43 -67.40 18.81
C ASN A 7 24.18 -65.92 18.48
N ARG A 8 23.52 -65.30 19.47
CA ARG A 8 23.33 -63.87 19.75
C ARG A 8 24.37 -63.36 20.77
N ASN A 9 24.79 -62.11 20.54
CA ASN A 9 24.97 -60.99 21.47
C ASN A 9 25.95 -61.07 22.66
N TRP A 10 26.87 -60.08 22.74
CA TRP A 10 27.00 -59.22 23.93
C TRP A 10 27.71 -57.88 23.60
N LEU A 11 27.42 -56.84 24.38
CA LEU A 11 27.51 -55.42 24.05
C LEU A 11 28.43 -54.63 25.02
N TYR A 12 28.96 -53.49 24.51
CA TYR A 12 29.38 -52.23 25.14
C TYR A 12 30.67 -52.09 25.97
N ARG A 13 31.51 -51.09 25.61
CA ARG A 13 32.22 -50.13 26.52
C ARG A 13 32.91 -48.95 25.77
N THR A 14 32.26 -47.78 25.80
CA THR A 14 32.73 -46.38 26.06
C THR A 14 34.13 -45.83 25.65
N GLY A 15 34.15 -44.67 24.95
CA GLY A 15 34.71 -43.37 25.46
C GLY A 15 36.05 -42.75 24.97
N ILE A 16 36.01 -41.89 23.92
CA ILE A 16 36.49 -40.47 23.79
C ILE A 16 37.97 -40.00 24.05
N LEU A 17 38.41 -39.02 23.20
CA LEU A 17 39.54 -38.01 23.24
C LEU A 17 40.92 -38.46 22.72
N ALA A 18 41.78 -37.68 22.05
CA ALA A 18 41.79 -36.43 21.27
C ALA A 18 43.27 -36.17 20.81
N VAL A 19 43.47 -35.15 19.97
CA VAL A 19 44.76 -34.46 19.65
C VAL A 19 45.58 -34.99 18.46
N THR A 20 45.33 -34.42 17.28
CA THR A 20 46.40 -34.20 16.28
C THR A 20 46.24 -32.80 15.69
N LEU A 21 47.25 -31.98 15.99
CA LEU A 21 47.39 -30.58 15.65
C LEU A 21 48.38 -30.47 14.47
N LEU A 22 48.03 -29.62 13.49
CA LEU A 22 48.93 -28.78 12.68
C LEU A 22 49.92 -29.44 11.69
N VAL A 23 49.69 -29.22 10.39
CA VAL A 23 50.53 -28.46 9.43
C VAL A 23 50.22 -28.92 8.00
N SER A 24 49.42 -28.12 7.26
CA SER A 24 49.51 -27.93 5.79
C SER A 24 48.33 -27.07 5.28
N ILE A 25 48.54 -25.77 5.09
CA ILE A 25 47.66 -24.90 4.28
C ILE A 25 48.55 -24.15 3.28
N PRO A 26 48.37 -24.31 1.95
CA PRO A 26 48.97 -23.44 0.97
C PRO A 26 48.07 -22.23 0.65
N MET A 27 48.72 -21.10 0.38
CA MET A 27 48.26 -19.94 -0.41
C MET A 27 46.78 -19.50 -0.27
N ALA A 28 46.57 -18.52 0.61
CA ALA A 28 45.40 -17.66 0.53
C ALA A 28 45.47 -16.80 -0.74
N ALA A 29 44.59 -17.09 -1.69
CA ALA A 29 44.15 -16.10 -2.67
C ALA A 29 43.52 -14.92 -1.91
N GLN A 30 44.14 -13.74 -1.99
CA GLN A 30 43.52 -12.50 -1.56
C GLN A 30 42.39 -12.17 -2.55
N GLY A 31 41.25 -12.82 -2.36
CA GLY A 31 39.99 -12.36 -2.91
C GLY A 31 39.68 -11.00 -2.27
N THR A 32 39.70 -9.94 -3.06
CA THR A 32 39.12 -8.67 -2.68
C THR A 32 37.63 -8.90 -2.44
N ILE A 33 37.24 -9.14 -1.19
CA ILE A 33 35.85 -9.03 -0.77
C ILE A 33 35.52 -7.55 -0.95
N ALA A 34 34.84 -7.22 -2.05
CA ALA A 34 34.18 -5.94 -2.20
C ALA A 34 33.19 -5.83 -1.04
N GLN A 35 33.60 -5.13 0.01
CA GLN A 35 32.69 -4.68 1.06
C GLN A 35 31.71 -3.73 0.38
N TYR A 36 30.58 -4.26 -0.08
CA TYR A 36 29.39 -3.45 -0.31
C TYR A 36 29.09 -2.77 1.02
N GLY A 37 29.47 -1.50 1.13
CA GLY A 37 29.23 -0.71 2.32
C GLY A 37 27.75 -0.83 2.67
N ARG A 38 27.44 -1.44 3.81
CA ARG A 38 26.14 -1.24 4.45
C ARG A 38 26.02 0.26 4.64
N ARG A 39 25.26 0.93 3.79
CA ARG A 39 24.73 2.26 4.13
C ARG A 39 24.07 2.08 5.49
N SER A 40 24.47 2.91 6.45
CA SER A 40 23.79 3.02 7.74
C SER A 40 22.29 3.14 7.45
N SER A 41 21.48 2.27 8.05
CA SER A 41 20.03 2.39 7.99
C SER A 41 19.66 3.69 8.70
N VAL A 42 19.56 4.78 7.94
CA VAL A 42 18.80 5.96 8.37
C VAL A 42 17.44 5.41 8.77
N SER A 43 16.99 5.66 10.00
CA SER A 43 15.67 5.18 10.44
C SER A 43 14.66 5.73 9.44
N LYS A 44 14.11 4.86 8.60
CA LYS A 44 13.05 5.25 7.68
C LYS A 44 11.90 5.71 8.58
N GLY A 45 11.57 7.00 8.52
CA GLY A 45 10.41 7.53 9.25
C GLY A 45 9.14 6.77 8.86
N PRO A 46 8.01 7.00 9.53
CA PRO A 46 6.76 6.35 9.17
C PRO A 46 6.42 6.63 7.69
N ARG A 47 6.19 5.56 6.93
CA ARG A 47 5.75 5.60 5.53
C ARG A 47 4.34 5.05 5.45
N ALA A 48 3.41 5.80 4.87
CA ALA A 48 2.04 5.35 4.70
C ALA A 48 1.74 5.06 3.22
N LEU A 49 1.05 3.94 2.99
CA LEU A 49 0.50 3.54 1.70
C LEU A 49 -1.03 3.70 1.77
N GLY A 50 -1.59 4.27 0.70
CA GLY A 50 -3.02 4.38 0.50
C GLY A 50 -3.41 4.17 -0.96
N ILE A 51 -4.70 4.17 -1.22
CA ILE A 51 -5.30 4.15 -2.56
C ILE A 51 -6.00 5.47 -2.81
N ILE A 52 -5.62 6.17 -3.88
CA ILE A 52 -6.35 7.34 -4.35
C ILE A 52 -7.43 6.87 -5.33
N GLN A 53 -8.64 7.39 -5.12
CA GLN A 53 -9.77 7.25 -6.02
C GLN A 53 -10.13 8.63 -6.57
N LEU A 54 -9.94 8.84 -7.88
CA LEU A 54 -10.39 10.05 -8.55
C LEU A 54 -11.72 9.78 -9.24
N PHE A 55 -12.74 10.54 -8.86
CA PHE A 55 -14.07 10.42 -9.42
C PHE A 55 -14.26 11.38 -10.60
N PRO A 56 -15.10 11.03 -11.60
CA PRO A 56 -15.39 11.89 -12.74
C PRO A 56 -15.97 13.26 -12.36
N ASN A 57 -16.63 13.34 -11.20
CA ASN A 57 -17.20 14.58 -10.65
C ASN A 57 -16.15 15.55 -10.07
N GLY A 58 -14.86 15.20 -10.15
CA GLY A 58 -13.75 16.00 -9.63
C GLY A 58 -13.43 15.79 -8.15
N LYS A 59 -14.21 14.98 -7.43
CA LYS A 59 -13.88 14.57 -6.06
C LYS A 59 -12.75 13.55 -6.07
N ALA A 60 -11.99 13.53 -4.98
CA ALA A 60 -10.91 12.59 -4.79
C ALA A 60 -10.95 12.06 -3.34
N HIS A 61 -10.87 10.74 -3.20
CA HIS A 61 -10.81 10.08 -1.89
C HIS A 61 -9.51 9.30 -1.73
N LEU A 62 -9.11 9.10 -0.48
CA LEU A 62 -8.00 8.26 -0.07
C LEU A 62 -8.49 7.16 0.86
N ILE A 63 -8.17 5.91 0.55
CA ILE A 63 -8.36 4.76 1.43
C ILE A 63 -7.00 4.38 2.00
N PRO A 64 -6.81 4.34 3.33
CA PRO A 64 -5.55 3.94 3.93
C PRO A 64 -5.35 2.42 3.76
N VAL A 65 -4.13 1.99 3.44
CA VAL A 65 -3.80 0.58 3.24
C VAL A 65 -2.89 0.06 4.36
N ALA A 66 -1.68 0.62 4.48
CA ALA A 66 -0.70 0.16 5.44
C ALA A 66 0.25 1.29 5.85
N ILE A 67 0.80 1.21 7.06
CA ILE A 67 1.90 2.06 7.53
C ILE A 67 3.11 1.18 7.79
N THR A 68 4.26 1.58 7.29
CA THR A 68 5.54 0.95 7.56
C THR A 68 6.30 1.76 8.60
N VAL A 69 6.64 1.14 9.73
CA VAL A 69 7.49 1.71 10.78
C VAL A 69 8.60 0.70 11.09
N ASP A 70 9.86 1.13 11.05
CA ASP A 70 11.03 0.27 11.27
C ASP A 70 11.04 -1.00 10.40
N GLY A 71 10.55 -0.90 9.16
CA GLY A 71 10.49 -2.00 8.20
C GLY A 71 9.37 -3.01 8.45
N LYS A 72 8.43 -2.74 9.36
CA LYS A 72 7.26 -3.59 9.63
C LYS A 72 5.99 -2.92 9.16
N PHE A 73 5.14 -3.67 8.46
CA PHE A 73 3.82 -3.22 8.03
C PHE A 73 2.79 -3.36 9.15
N PHE A 74 1.99 -2.31 9.29
CA PHE A 74 0.82 -2.24 10.17
C PHE A 74 -0.37 -1.79 9.35
N ASP A 75 -1.56 -2.26 9.70
CA ASP A 75 -2.78 -1.80 9.06
C ASP A 75 -3.03 -0.32 9.37
N ALA A 76 -3.16 0.47 8.30
CA ALA A 76 -3.33 1.92 8.39
C ALA A 76 -4.73 2.33 8.82
N SER A 77 -5.71 1.42 8.74
CA SER A 77 -7.09 1.63 9.20
C SER A 77 -7.29 1.24 10.67
N SER A 78 -6.39 0.42 11.22
CA SER A 78 -6.49 -0.12 12.57
C SER A 78 -6.02 0.88 13.64
N TYR A 79 -6.97 1.62 14.23
CA TYR A 79 -6.83 2.23 15.56
C TYR A 79 -7.92 1.69 16.49
N LYS A 80 -7.52 0.97 17.54
CA LYS A 80 -8.43 0.28 18.49
C LYS A 80 -9.14 1.21 19.48
N GLY A 81 -8.97 2.52 19.33
CA GLY A 81 -9.77 3.55 19.99
C GLY A 81 -10.08 4.63 18.95
N SER A 82 -11.15 5.37 19.12
CA SER A 82 -11.43 6.54 18.28
C SER A 82 -10.44 7.66 18.63
N PRO A 83 -9.23 7.65 18.04
CA PRO A 83 -8.88 8.78 17.17
C PRO A 83 -8.77 8.40 15.69
N VAL A 84 -8.76 9.43 14.83
CA VAL A 84 -8.50 9.31 13.40
C VAL A 84 -7.15 8.62 13.15
N PRO A 85 -7.06 7.63 12.25
CA PRO A 85 -5.80 7.00 11.91
C PRO A 85 -4.78 8.03 11.40
N MET A 86 -3.52 7.87 11.80
CA MET A 86 -2.43 8.76 11.39
C MET A 86 -2.28 8.91 9.87
N ALA A 87 -2.55 7.83 9.12
CA ALA A 87 -2.55 7.85 7.67
C ALA A 87 -3.58 8.82 7.07
N LEU A 88 -4.63 9.17 7.82
CA LEU A 88 -5.72 10.02 7.37
C LEU A 88 -5.76 11.38 8.08
N ASP A 89 -4.71 11.75 8.79
CA ASP A 89 -4.69 13.03 9.49
C ASP A 89 -4.77 14.22 8.53
N PHE A 90 -5.33 15.33 9.00
CA PHE A 90 -5.53 16.53 8.19
C PHE A 90 -4.20 17.06 7.65
N GLY A 91 -4.18 17.47 6.38
CA GLY A 91 -3.02 18.05 5.74
C GLY A 91 -1.91 17.04 5.42
N VAL A 92 -2.08 15.75 5.73
CA VAL A 92 -1.15 14.71 5.24
C VAL A 92 -1.22 14.66 3.73
N VAL A 93 -0.04 14.67 3.12
CA VAL A 93 0.12 14.69 1.67
C VAL A 93 0.55 13.31 1.18
N TYR A 94 -0.12 12.83 0.15
CA TYR A 94 0.21 11.62 -0.57
C TYR A 94 0.62 11.96 -1.99
N GLU A 95 1.61 11.28 -2.53
CA GLU A 95 1.88 11.28 -3.97
C GLU A 95 1.28 10.03 -4.57
N GLY A 96 0.53 10.17 -5.66
CA GLY A 96 -0.06 9.05 -6.38
C GLY A 96 0.86 8.54 -7.49
N PHE A 97 0.88 7.23 -7.73
CA PHE A 97 1.80 6.59 -8.68
C PHE A 97 1.06 5.69 -9.67
N ARG A 98 1.46 5.72 -10.94
CA ARG A 98 1.07 4.73 -11.94
C ARG A 98 2.31 4.02 -12.42
N THR A 99 2.40 2.73 -12.13
CA THR A 99 3.59 1.89 -12.35
C THR A 99 4.88 2.58 -11.88
N GLY A 100 4.85 3.13 -10.67
CA GLY A 100 6.00 3.85 -10.08
C GLY A 100 6.26 5.27 -10.63
N VAL A 101 5.50 5.74 -11.62
CA VAL A 101 5.59 7.12 -12.13
C VAL A 101 4.61 8.03 -11.40
N SER A 102 5.10 9.12 -10.82
CA SER A 102 4.28 10.13 -10.13
C SER A 102 3.18 10.70 -11.03
N GLN A 103 1.94 10.66 -10.56
CA GLN A 103 0.75 11.18 -11.25
C GLN A 103 0.28 12.51 -10.67
N GLY A 104 0.77 12.89 -9.49
CA GLY A 104 0.32 14.06 -8.78
C GLY A 104 0.28 13.86 -7.28
N VAL A 105 -0.28 14.86 -6.60
CA VAL A 105 -0.27 14.99 -5.16
C VAL A 105 -1.69 15.14 -4.63
N PHE A 106 -2.05 14.33 -3.65
CA PHE A 106 -3.30 14.39 -2.91
C PHE A 106 -3.04 14.98 -1.52
N THR A 107 -3.81 15.98 -1.13
CA THR A 107 -3.75 16.56 0.24
C THR A 107 -5.06 16.28 0.94
N ILE A 108 -4.99 15.60 2.09
CA ILE A 108 -6.17 15.30 2.90
C ILE A 108 -6.76 16.59 3.45
N THR A 109 -8.05 16.79 3.19
CA THR A 109 -8.83 17.92 3.70
C THR A 109 -9.89 17.51 4.70
N GLN A 110 -10.37 16.26 4.68
CA GLN A 110 -11.37 15.78 5.65
C GLN A 110 -11.29 14.25 5.83
N PRO A 111 -10.88 13.75 7.02
CA PRO A 111 -11.05 12.35 7.37
C PRO A 111 -12.48 12.00 7.76
N GLY A 112 -12.83 10.74 7.58
CA GLY A 112 -14.15 10.20 7.88
C GLY A 112 -14.23 8.69 7.77
N GLN A 113 -15.45 8.16 7.86
CA GLN A 113 -15.74 6.74 7.68
C GLN A 113 -16.90 6.54 6.70
N ALA A 114 -16.84 5.48 5.90
CA ALA A 114 -17.97 4.94 5.14
C ALA A 114 -18.15 3.48 5.56
N GLY A 115 -19.30 3.09 6.10
CA GLY A 115 -19.59 1.70 6.47
C GLY A 115 -18.51 1.08 7.37
N HIS A 116 -18.04 1.83 8.38
CA HIS A 116 -16.92 1.47 9.27
C HIS A 116 -15.53 1.39 8.64
N VAL A 117 -15.40 1.70 7.34
CA VAL A 117 -14.12 1.81 6.65
C VAL A 117 -13.60 3.24 6.75
N TRP A 118 -12.41 3.41 7.30
CA TRP A 118 -11.73 4.69 7.35
C TRP A 118 -11.35 5.20 5.96
N MET A 119 -11.63 6.46 5.67
CA MET A 119 -11.24 7.12 4.42
C MET A 119 -11.07 8.63 4.62
N ALA A 120 -10.51 9.32 3.62
CA ALA A 120 -10.42 10.77 3.62
C ALA A 120 -10.80 11.38 2.28
N GLU A 121 -11.46 12.53 2.31
CA GLU A 121 -11.63 13.45 1.19
C GLU A 121 -10.43 14.40 1.12
N GLY A 122 -10.08 14.83 -0.09
CA GLY A 122 -8.94 15.71 -0.29
C GLY A 122 -8.89 16.33 -1.67
N THR A 123 -7.90 17.19 -1.86
CA THR A 123 -7.64 17.88 -3.13
C THR A 123 -6.55 17.16 -3.90
N TRP A 124 -6.81 16.86 -5.18
CA TRP A 124 -5.83 16.29 -6.10
C TRP A 124 -5.20 17.36 -7.00
N LEU A 125 -3.88 17.39 -7.06
CA LEU A 125 -3.09 18.21 -7.97
C LEU A 125 -2.29 17.29 -8.90
N ALA A 126 -2.67 17.23 -10.18
CA ALA A 126 -1.99 16.39 -11.16
C ALA A 126 -0.52 16.79 -11.35
N ALA A 127 0.33 15.82 -11.71
CA ALA A 127 1.73 16.06 -12.00
C ALA A 127 1.89 17.10 -13.12
N GLY A 128 2.78 18.07 -12.90
CA GLY A 128 3.00 19.20 -13.82
C GLY A 128 1.95 20.31 -13.75
N ALA A 129 0.85 20.14 -13.00
CA ALA A 129 -0.08 21.24 -12.73
C ALA A 129 0.51 22.21 -11.71
N LYS A 130 0.40 23.52 -11.97
CA LYS A 130 0.73 24.53 -10.97
C LYS A 130 -0.38 24.56 -9.92
N ALA A 131 -0.02 24.45 -8.65
CA ALA A 131 -0.98 24.64 -7.56
C ALA A 131 -1.68 26.01 -7.75
N PRO A 132 -3.00 26.10 -7.51
CA PRO A 132 -3.67 27.38 -7.55
C PRO A 132 -3.00 28.29 -6.52
N GLN A 133 -2.35 29.35 -7.01
CA GLN A 133 -1.84 30.39 -6.14
C GLN A 133 -3.07 31.06 -5.51
N LYS A 134 -3.40 30.69 -4.27
CA LYS A 134 -4.19 31.58 -3.43
C LYS A 134 -3.35 32.85 -3.32
N GLY A 135 -3.76 33.90 -4.03
CA GLY A 135 -3.16 35.21 -3.86
C GLY A 135 -3.20 35.53 -2.38
N MET A 136 -2.02 35.63 -1.76
CA MET A 136 -1.88 36.24 -0.46
C MET A 136 -2.51 37.63 -0.62
N LYS A 137 -3.72 37.83 -0.08
CA LYS A 137 -4.23 39.19 0.06
C LYS A 137 -3.20 39.89 0.93
N TYR A 138 -2.53 40.88 0.36
CA TYR A 138 -1.64 41.75 1.09
C TYR A 138 -2.48 42.37 2.20
N GLU A 139 -2.30 41.91 3.44
CA GLU A 139 -2.80 42.66 4.58
C GLU A 139 -1.94 43.91 4.64
N THR A 140 -2.57 45.07 4.48
CA THR A 140 -1.90 46.37 4.61
C THR A 140 -1.23 46.39 5.98
N PRO A 141 0.11 46.53 6.08
CA PRO A 141 0.75 46.61 7.38
C PRO A 141 0.18 47.80 8.14
N LYS A 142 -0.39 47.54 9.31
CA LYS A 142 -0.75 48.59 10.26
C LYS A 142 0.57 49.15 10.80
N ILE A 143 1.04 50.23 10.20
CA ILE A 143 2.16 51.00 10.73
C ILE A 143 1.63 51.70 11.99
N GLU A 144 2.00 51.19 13.16
CA GLU A 144 1.95 51.99 14.37
C GLU A 144 3.00 53.09 14.22
N ASP A 145 2.52 54.32 14.05
CA ASP A 145 3.33 55.51 13.86
C ASP A 145 4.04 55.86 15.19
N LYS A 146 5.20 55.24 15.41
CA LYS A 146 6.11 55.55 16.53
C LYS A 146 7.34 56.35 16.14
N ASP A 147 7.40 56.88 14.91
CA ASP A 147 8.52 57.70 14.45
C ASP A 147 8.05 58.79 13.48
N ALA A 148 7.12 59.62 13.93
CA ALA A 148 6.80 60.86 13.22
C ALA A 148 8.00 61.83 13.29
N PRO A 149 8.37 62.50 12.17
CA PRO A 149 9.52 63.40 12.13
C PRO A 149 9.36 64.61 13.07
N PRO A 150 10.47 65.16 13.61
CA PRO A 150 10.44 66.15 14.68
C PRO A 150 9.77 67.45 14.23
N ARG A 151 8.70 67.86 14.92
CA ARG A 151 8.00 69.13 14.68
C ARG A 151 8.62 70.25 15.53
N LEU A 152 9.12 71.30 14.88
CA LEU A 152 9.63 72.51 15.53
C LEU A 152 8.47 73.32 16.12
N GLN A 153 8.40 73.41 17.45
CA GLN A 153 7.46 74.28 18.15
C GLN A 153 8.02 75.72 18.24
N ARG A 154 7.30 76.70 17.70
CA ARG A 154 7.56 78.13 17.90
C ARG A 154 6.68 78.62 19.05
N GLY A 155 7.28 79.25 20.06
CA GLY A 155 6.64 79.59 21.34
C GLY A 155 5.79 80.87 21.37
N GLY A 156 5.00 80.98 22.46
CA GLY A 156 4.21 82.14 22.93
C GLY A 156 2.79 82.22 22.35
N ALA A 157 1.69 82.43 23.09
CA ALA A 157 1.46 82.84 24.47
C ALA A 157 0.01 82.47 24.90
N LYS A 158 -0.20 82.26 26.22
CA LYS A 158 -1.50 82.13 26.93
C LYS A 158 -2.18 83.52 27.04
N PRO A 159 -3.50 83.65 27.28
CA PRO A 159 -4.13 83.55 28.63
C PRO A 159 -5.57 82.95 28.58
N ALA A 160 -6.35 82.63 29.62
CA ALA A 160 -6.28 82.28 31.05
C ALA A 160 -7.70 81.75 31.45
N ASP A 161 -7.75 80.93 32.51
CA ASP A 161 -8.87 80.15 33.14
C ASP A 161 -9.93 81.05 33.88
N PRO A 162 -10.97 80.60 34.67
CA PRO A 162 -11.18 79.34 35.45
C PRO A 162 -12.66 78.83 35.52
N ALA A 163 -13.15 77.82 36.26
CA ALA A 163 -12.78 77.19 37.54
C ALA A 163 -13.50 75.82 37.79
N ASP A 164 -12.84 74.98 38.59
CA ASP A 164 -13.25 73.94 39.58
C ASP A 164 -14.64 73.25 39.61
N LYS A 165 -14.62 71.90 39.67
CA LYS A 165 -14.96 71.11 40.89
C LYS A 165 -14.69 69.57 40.77
N PRO A 166 -14.48 68.84 41.90
CA PRO A 166 -13.86 67.51 41.96
C PRO A 166 -14.82 66.30 42.06
N ALA A 167 -14.27 65.09 41.85
CA ALA A 167 -14.90 63.77 41.67
C ALA A 167 -15.49 63.08 42.92
N PRO A 168 -16.22 61.95 42.71
CA PRO A 168 -16.15 60.78 43.59
C PRO A 168 -15.86 59.44 42.86
N PRO A 169 -15.52 58.34 43.58
CA PRO A 169 -14.70 57.21 43.14
C PRO A 169 -15.47 56.01 42.54
N PRO A 170 -14.77 54.99 41.96
CA PRO A 170 -15.39 53.85 41.30
C PRO A 170 -15.93 52.80 42.29
N ALA A 171 -17.14 52.28 42.03
CA ALA A 171 -17.72 51.16 42.77
C ALA A 171 -17.34 49.80 42.13
N PRO A 172 -17.08 48.73 42.92
CA PRO A 172 -16.53 47.46 42.43
C PRO A 172 -17.58 46.35 42.19
N LYS A 173 -17.32 45.54 41.13
CA LYS A 173 -17.62 44.09 40.91
C LYS A 173 -19.10 43.64 40.82
N PRO A 174 -19.46 42.55 40.06
CA PRO A 174 -18.85 41.22 40.19
C PRO A 174 -18.46 40.47 38.91
N GLN A 175 -17.52 39.57 39.14
CA GLN A 175 -16.97 38.54 38.29
C GLN A 175 -17.62 37.22 38.72
N GLU A 176 -18.49 36.65 37.90
CA GLU A 176 -18.89 35.23 37.86
C GLU A 176 -19.77 35.09 36.61
N SER A 177 -19.63 34.11 35.72
CA SER A 177 -19.32 32.71 35.95
C SER A 177 -18.73 32.10 34.67
N ALA A 178 -17.69 31.30 34.85
CA ALA A 178 -17.14 30.42 33.84
C ALA A 178 -18.25 29.53 33.25
N LYS A 179 -18.48 29.63 31.94
CA LYS A 179 -19.05 28.52 31.18
C LYS A 179 -17.89 27.62 30.81
N SER A 180 -17.95 26.38 31.32
CA SER A 180 -17.06 25.28 31.05
C SER A 180 -16.62 25.24 29.59
N ALA A 181 -15.33 25.47 29.37
CA ALA A 181 -14.68 25.01 28.14
C ALA A 181 -14.66 23.49 28.21
N GLU A 182 -15.29 22.86 27.22
CA GLU A 182 -15.15 21.45 26.90
C GLU A 182 -13.65 21.12 26.76
N PRO A 183 -13.16 19.99 27.29
CA PRO A 183 -11.74 19.66 27.20
C PRO A 183 -11.31 19.56 25.73
N PRO A 184 -10.13 20.08 25.36
CA PRO A 184 -9.61 19.89 24.01
C PRO A 184 -9.46 18.38 23.73
N PRO A 185 -9.75 17.91 22.50
CA PRO A 185 -9.59 16.51 22.16
C PRO A 185 -8.13 16.10 22.37
N PHE A 186 -7.95 14.90 22.91
CA PHE A 186 -6.68 14.25 23.23
C PHE A 186 -5.63 14.42 22.11
N GLU A 187 -4.77 15.43 22.23
CA GLU A 187 -3.54 15.52 21.46
C GLU A 187 -2.45 14.79 22.25
N ASP A 188 -2.07 13.59 21.81
CA ASP A 188 -0.88 12.92 22.32
C ASP A 188 0.37 13.56 21.67
N PRO A 189 1.22 14.28 22.43
CA PRO A 189 2.43 14.92 21.88
C PRO A 189 3.45 13.93 21.30
N ASN A 190 3.32 12.63 21.63
CA ASN A 190 4.18 11.57 21.11
C ASN A 190 3.58 10.86 19.88
N ARG A 191 2.43 11.31 19.38
CA ARG A 191 1.83 10.73 18.16
C ARG A 191 2.75 10.98 16.96
N PRO A 192 3.19 9.92 16.24
CA PRO A 192 3.99 10.12 15.04
C PRO A 192 3.18 10.91 13.99
N ILE A 193 3.87 11.75 13.22
CA ILE A 193 3.27 12.56 12.16
C ILE A 193 3.88 12.18 10.81
N LEU A 194 3.04 12.06 9.79
CA LEU A 194 3.50 11.91 8.40
C LEU A 194 3.91 13.30 7.88
N ARG A 195 5.14 13.42 7.37
CA ARG A 195 5.78 14.74 7.13
C ARG A 195 5.92 15.11 5.65
N ARG A 196 5.16 14.49 4.74
CA ARG A 196 5.22 14.91 3.34
C ARG A 196 4.51 16.25 3.20
N GLY A 197 5.24 17.29 2.77
CA GLY A 197 4.73 18.66 2.67
C GLY A 197 4.73 19.45 4.00
N LYS A 198 4.37 20.73 3.94
CA LYS A 198 4.14 21.57 5.12
C LYS A 198 2.63 21.57 5.42
N PRO A 199 2.15 20.86 6.45
CA PRO A 199 0.74 20.90 6.81
C PRO A 199 0.37 22.30 7.32
N ASP A 200 -0.83 22.78 6.98
CA ASP A 200 -1.40 24.01 7.54
C ASP A 200 -2.02 23.70 8.92
N PRO A 201 -1.44 24.20 10.03
CA PRO A 201 -1.94 23.92 11.38
C PRO A 201 -3.33 24.52 11.65
N ALA A 202 -3.81 25.45 10.81
CA ALA A 202 -5.12 26.10 10.97
C ALA A 202 -6.29 25.34 10.33
N ALA A 203 -6.03 24.25 9.59
CA ALA A 203 -7.06 23.50 8.85
C ALA A 203 -7.93 22.56 9.70
N ARG A 204 -7.86 22.64 11.03
CA ARG A 204 -8.57 21.72 11.94
C ARG A 204 -9.95 22.28 12.32
N HIS A 205 -11.02 21.74 11.74
CA HIS A 205 -12.38 21.96 12.24
C HIS A 205 -13.23 20.67 12.11
N GLU A 206 -13.81 20.27 13.26
CA GLU A 206 -14.86 19.27 13.53
C GLU A 206 -14.75 17.81 13.05
N LEU A 207 -15.54 16.97 13.76
CA LEU A 207 -15.51 15.51 13.86
C LEU A 207 -15.47 14.77 12.50
N VAL A 208 -14.84 13.60 12.54
CA VAL A 208 -14.91 12.49 11.57
C VAL A 208 -16.22 12.54 10.77
N LYS A 209 -16.13 12.77 9.45
CA LYS A 209 -17.30 12.81 8.55
C LYS A 209 -17.82 11.39 8.32
N ASN A 210 -19.15 11.18 8.34
CA ASN A 210 -19.76 9.95 7.86
C ASN A 210 -20.06 10.09 6.35
N PHE A 211 -19.49 9.23 5.53
CA PHE A 211 -19.56 9.28 4.06
C PHE A 211 -20.68 8.40 3.46
N ASP A 212 -21.51 7.76 4.29
CA ASP A 212 -22.55 6.80 3.86
C ASP A 212 -23.63 7.40 2.93
N GLU A 213 -23.91 8.70 3.07
CA GLU A 213 -24.87 9.39 2.20
C GLU A 213 -24.32 9.66 0.79
N GLU A 214 -23.01 9.86 0.65
CA GLU A 214 -22.36 10.09 -0.65
C GLU A 214 -22.17 8.78 -1.44
N ALA A 215 -21.99 7.65 -0.75
CA ALA A 215 -21.90 6.33 -1.37
C ALA A 215 -23.19 5.93 -2.12
N LYS A 216 -24.37 6.39 -1.67
CA LYS A 216 -25.67 6.13 -2.31
C LYS A 216 -25.94 6.98 -3.56
N ALA A 217 -25.22 8.09 -3.72
CA ALA A 217 -25.45 9.05 -4.81
C ALA A 217 -24.59 8.79 -6.07
N ASN A 218 -23.53 7.99 -5.95
CA ASN A 218 -22.57 7.79 -7.04
C ASN A 218 -22.98 6.59 -7.92
N LYS A 219 -23.88 6.82 -8.88
CA LYS A 219 -24.26 5.84 -9.90
C LYS A 219 -23.23 5.69 -11.03
N ASP A 220 -22.24 6.60 -11.11
CA ASP A 220 -21.16 6.58 -12.11
C ASP A 220 -19.88 5.92 -11.56
N VAL A 221 -20.01 4.70 -11.06
CA VAL A 221 -18.88 3.88 -10.55
C VAL A 221 -17.94 3.42 -11.68
N LEU A 222 -18.37 3.57 -12.95
CA LEU A 222 -17.71 2.96 -14.10
C LEU A 222 -16.44 3.66 -14.59
N ASN A 223 -16.07 4.82 -14.03
CA ASN A 223 -14.89 5.56 -14.51
C ASN A 223 -14.05 6.19 -13.38
N ILE A 224 -13.99 5.51 -12.23
CA ILE A 224 -13.12 5.92 -11.11
C ILE A 224 -11.68 5.53 -11.46
N GLN A 225 -10.77 6.50 -11.44
CA GLN A 225 -9.34 6.20 -11.58
C GLN A 225 -8.77 5.82 -10.22
N ILE A 226 -8.10 4.67 -10.16
CA ILE A 226 -7.52 4.12 -8.94
C ILE A 226 -6.02 3.96 -9.15
N PHE A 227 -5.23 4.42 -8.17
CA PHE A 227 -3.79 4.19 -8.15
C PHE A 227 -3.22 4.23 -6.73
N PRO A 228 -2.11 3.52 -6.46
CA PRO A 228 -1.45 3.56 -5.15
C PRO A 228 -0.89 4.95 -4.87
N ALA A 229 -0.78 5.27 -3.59
CA ALA A 229 -0.25 6.54 -3.14
C ALA A 229 0.62 6.38 -1.89
N ILE A 230 1.70 7.15 -1.81
CA ILE A 230 2.67 7.09 -0.71
C ILE A 230 2.76 8.45 -0.02
N SER A 231 2.70 8.43 1.31
CA SER A 231 3.15 9.52 2.16
C SER A 231 4.43 9.08 2.87
N ASP A 232 5.53 9.79 2.62
CA ASP A 232 6.84 9.53 3.21
C ASP A 232 7.59 10.86 3.39
N ALA A 233 8.30 10.98 4.51
CA ALA A 233 9.15 12.12 4.84
C ALA A 233 10.50 12.11 4.10
N ALA A 234 11.06 10.93 3.80
CA ALA A 234 12.43 10.79 3.26
C ALA A 234 12.60 9.53 2.38
N GLY A 235 11.56 9.18 1.62
CA GLY A 235 11.58 8.03 0.70
C GLY A 235 12.53 8.24 -0.49
N PRO A 236 12.90 7.16 -1.18
CA PRO A 236 13.64 7.26 -2.43
C PRO A 236 12.84 8.02 -3.50
N ASP A 237 13.54 8.57 -4.48
CA ASP A 237 12.92 9.16 -5.67
C ASP A 237 12.08 8.11 -6.41
N ALA A 238 10.97 8.58 -6.99
CA ALA A 238 10.08 7.76 -7.80
C ALA A 238 10.83 7.09 -8.96
N ARG A 239 10.57 5.80 -9.18
CA ARG A 239 11.16 5.02 -10.27
C ARG A 239 10.07 4.29 -11.06
N PRO A 240 10.13 4.29 -12.40
CA PRO A 240 9.20 3.52 -13.20
C PRO A 240 9.45 2.02 -12.98
N PHE A 241 8.37 1.25 -12.88
CA PHE A 241 8.40 -0.21 -12.85
C PHE A 241 7.91 -0.82 -14.16
N ASN A 242 7.66 -0.01 -15.20
CA ASN A 242 7.21 -0.55 -16.48
C ASN A 242 8.35 -1.37 -17.09
N PHE A 243 8.02 -2.55 -17.60
CA PHE A 243 8.96 -3.32 -18.38
C PHE A 243 8.88 -2.88 -19.85
N ASP A 244 9.99 -2.38 -20.40
CA ASP A 244 10.05 -1.93 -21.79
C ASP A 244 10.10 -3.13 -22.73
N LEU A 245 8.95 -3.47 -23.30
CA LEU A 245 8.82 -4.57 -24.27
C LEU A 245 9.37 -4.17 -25.63
N ARG A 246 10.06 -5.11 -26.27
CA ARG A 246 10.36 -4.99 -27.71
C ARG A 246 9.11 -5.36 -28.52
N GLY A 247 8.96 -4.76 -29.70
CA GLY A 247 7.80 -4.99 -30.56
C GLY A 247 7.56 -6.49 -30.82
N GLY A 248 6.35 -6.96 -30.48
CA GLY A 248 5.94 -8.36 -30.67
C GLY A 248 6.26 -9.33 -29.53
N GLU A 249 7.09 -8.95 -28.56
CA GLU A 249 7.46 -9.83 -27.42
C GLU A 249 6.27 -10.10 -26.49
N GLU A 250 5.38 -9.11 -26.33
CA GLU A 250 4.16 -9.21 -25.50
C GLU A 250 3.27 -10.39 -25.93
N ALA A 251 3.10 -10.61 -27.24
CA ALA A 251 2.27 -11.69 -27.76
C ALA A 251 2.83 -13.06 -27.38
N GLY A 252 4.16 -13.21 -27.38
CA GLY A 252 4.85 -14.42 -26.94
C GLY A 252 4.65 -14.66 -25.44
N TYR A 253 4.82 -13.63 -24.61
CA TYR A 253 4.55 -13.72 -23.18
C TYR A 253 3.08 -14.04 -22.89
N ARG A 254 2.15 -13.42 -23.60
CA ARG A 254 0.72 -13.66 -23.45
C ARG A 254 0.35 -15.10 -23.77
N ALA A 255 0.88 -15.65 -24.87
CA ALA A 255 0.67 -17.05 -25.22
C ALA A 255 1.19 -18.00 -24.13
N LYS A 256 2.41 -17.78 -23.64
CA LYS A 256 3.01 -18.57 -22.56
C LYS A 256 2.23 -18.46 -21.24
N MET A 257 1.75 -17.27 -20.89
CA MET A 257 0.94 -17.06 -19.68
C MET A 257 -0.40 -17.79 -19.77
N LEU A 258 -1.07 -17.77 -20.92
CA LEU A 258 -2.34 -18.49 -21.13
C LEU A 258 -2.15 -20.01 -21.11
N GLU A 259 -1.06 -20.50 -21.69
CA GLU A 259 -0.69 -21.92 -21.61
C GLU A 259 -0.45 -22.34 -20.15
N LEU A 260 0.37 -21.58 -19.41
CA LEU A 260 0.62 -21.82 -17.99
C LEU A 260 -0.68 -21.76 -17.17
N ALA A 261 -1.55 -20.79 -17.44
CA ALA A 261 -2.86 -20.67 -16.79
C ALA A 261 -3.75 -21.89 -17.03
N SER A 262 -3.79 -22.40 -18.27
CA SER A 262 -4.55 -23.62 -18.59
C SER A 262 -4.02 -24.84 -17.85
N ALA A 263 -2.69 -24.96 -17.72
CA ALA A 263 -2.06 -26.05 -16.98
C ALA A 263 -2.34 -25.95 -15.46
N GLU A 264 -2.32 -24.75 -14.89
CA GLU A 264 -2.64 -24.52 -13.47
C GLU A 264 -4.12 -24.77 -13.17
N LEU A 265 -5.03 -24.37 -14.07
CA LEU A 265 -6.45 -24.67 -13.92
C LEU A 265 -6.72 -26.19 -13.98
N ALA A 266 -6.07 -26.89 -14.90
CA ALA A 266 -6.17 -28.35 -14.98
C ALA A 266 -5.67 -29.04 -13.70
N LYS A 267 -4.60 -28.53 -13.08
CA LYS A 267 -4.11 -29.02 -11.78
C LYS A 267 -5.09 -28.70 -10.66
N ALA A 268 -5.66 -27.49 -10.62
CA ALA A 268 -6.60 -27.07 -9.59
C ALA A 268 -7.93 -27.85 -9.64
N ASN A 269 -8.36 -28.27 -10.83
CA ASN A 269 -9.58 -29.05 -11.03
C ASN A 269 -9.37 -30.56 -10.90
N ALA A 270 -8.14 -31.03 -10.74
CA ALA A 270 -7.87 -32.45 -10.54
C ALA A 270 -8.35 -32.88 -9.14
N ALA A 271 -9.18 -33.91 -9.06
CA ALA A 271 -9.61 -34.47 -7.79
C ALA A 271 -8.40 -34.94 -6.95
N PRO A 272 -8.48 -34.88 -5.61
CA PRO A 272 -7.45 -35.46 -4.74
C PRO A 272 -7.22 -36.94 -5.11
N PRO A 273 -5.99 -37.47 -5.00
CA PRO A 273 -5.76 -38.89 -5.23
C PRO A 273 -6.59 -39.69 -4.22
N GLU A 274 -7.64 -40.37 -4.71
CA GLU A 274 -8.33 -41.39 -3.94
C GLU A 274 -7.31 -42.45 -3.51
N ILE A 275 -7.45 -42.92 -2.26
CA ILE A 275 -6.60 -43.97 -1.68
C ILE A 275 -6.60 -45.16 -2.65
N PRO A 276 -5.43 -45.67 -3.08
CA PRO A 276 -5.36 -46.64 -4.15
C PRO A 276 -5.89 -48.00 -3.66
N THR A 277 -7.19 -48.27 -3.88
CA THR A 277 -7.70 -49.64 -3.83
C THR A 277 -7.28 -50.34 -5.12
N ALA A 278 -6.26 -51.17 -4.98
CA ALA A 278 -5.71 -52.21 -5.85
C ALA A 278 -6.22 -52.29 -7.32
N LYS A 279 -5.24 -52.12 -8.23
CA LYS A 279 -5.14 -52.69 -9.59
C LYS A 279 -6.22 -52.29 -10.59
N SER A 280 -6.14 -51.05 -11.08
CA SER A 280 -6.53 -50.75 -12.47
C SER A 280 -5.30 -50.55 -13.35
N ARG A 281 -5.32 -51.24 -14.48
CA ARG A 281 -4.23 -51.48 -15.42
C ARG A 281 -3.97 -50.23 -16.27
N LYS A 282 -2.69 -49.91 -16.48
CA LYS A 282 -2.20 -48.80 -17.32
C LYS A 282 -2.95 -48.70 -18.66
N THR A 283 -3.67 -47.59 -18.85
CA THR A 283 -3.82 -46.92 -20.15
C THR A 283 -3.47 -45.46 -19.94
N ALA A 284 -2.18 -45.16 -20.05
CA ALA A 284 -1.69 -43.79 -20.09
C ALA A 284 -1.96 -43.19 -21.48
N ASN A 285 -3.23 -43.00 -21.82
CA ASN A 285 -3.59 -41.93 -22.73
C ASN A 285 -3.69 -40.69 -21.84
N ALA A 286 -2.60 -39.93 -21.77
CA ALA A 286 -2.65 -38.56 -21.31
C ALA A 286 -3.74 -37.87 -22.15
N ARG A 287 -4.94 -37.71 -21.58
CA ARG A 287 -5.97 -36.88 -22.18
C ARG A 287 -5.29 -35.53 -22.33
N LYS A 288 -4.95 -35.14 -23.57
CA LYS A 288 -4.53 -33.77 -23.87
C LYS A 288 -5.59 -32.89 -23.23
N ALA A 289 -5.20 -32.15 -22.19
CA ALA A 289 -6.10 -31.23 -21.54
C ALA A 289 -6.67 -30.34 -22.65
N VAL A 290 -8.00 -30.29 -22.76
CA VAL A 290 -8.65 -29.41 -23.72
C VAL A 290 -8.18 -27.99 -23.37
N PRO A 291 -7.60 -27.23 -24.31
CA PRO A 291 -7.15 -25.87 -24.02
C PRO A 291 -8.32 -25.05 -23.47
N THR A 292 -8.17 -24.60 -22.22
CA THR A 292 -9.16 -23.71 -21.60
C THR A 292 -9.16 -22.39 -22.35
N SER A 293 -10.35 -21.90 -22.69
CA SER A 293 -10.51 -20.57 -23.28
C SER A 293 -10.69 -19.52 -22.18
N PHE A 294 -10.14 -18.33 -22.41
CA PHE A 294 -10.19 -17.23 -21.47
C PHE A 294 -10.83 -15.99 -22.12
N ASP A 295 -11.64 -15.29 -21.33
CA ASP A 295 -12.24 -13.99 -21.62
C ASP A 295 -11.59 -12.91 -20.73
N ASP A 296 -11.79 -11.63 -21.08
CA ASP A 296 -11.29 -10.48 -20.30
C ASP A 296 -9.79 -10.60 -19.92
N VAL A 297 -8.96 -11.00 -20.88
CA VAL A 297 -7.55 -11.31 -20.65
C VAL A 297 -6.73 -10.02 -20.54
N HIS A 298 -6.28 -9.70 -19.32
CA HIS A 298 -5.39 -8.59 -19.03
C HIS A 298 -4.00 -9.10 -18.64
N LEU A 299 -2.96 -8.62 -19.33
CA LEU A 299 -1.57 -8.92 -19.03
C LEU A 299 -0.85 -7.62 -18.64
N ARG A 300 -0.19 -7.62 -17.49
CA ARG A 300 0.70 -6.54 -17.04
C ARG A 300 2.09 -7.11 -16.79
N ILE A 301 3.11 -6.36 -17.19
CA ILE A 301 4.51 -6.78 -17.08
C ILE A 301 5.30 -5.64 -16.40
N PHE A 302 6.04 -5.99 -15.36
CA PHE A 302 6.82 -5.03 -14.58
C PHE A 302 8.29 -5.44 -14.46
N ASP A 303 9.17 -4.44 -14.38
CA ASP A 303 10.54 -4.58 -13.90
C ASP A 303 10.64 -4.07 -12.46
N LEU A 304 10.27 -4.92 -11.51
CA LEU A 304 10.15 -4.53 -10.09
C LEU A 304 11.51 -4.22 -9.44
N SER A 305 12.60 -4.79 -9.94
CA SER A 305 13.95 -4.56 -9.40
C SER A 305 14.78 -3.59 -10.22
N ASN A 306 14.20 -3.01 -11.28
CA ASN A 306 14.91 -2.18 -12.26
C ASN A 306 16.18 -2.87 -12.80
N SER A 307 16.09 -4.19 -13.00
CA SER A 307 17.21 -5.04 -13.41
C SER A 307 16.91 -5.81 -14.70
N ASN A 308 15.91 -5.35 -15.47
CA ASN A 308 15.43 -6.01 -16.68
C ASN A 308 14.97 -7.46 -16.40
N ASP A 309 14.33 -7.69 -15.25
CA ASP A 309 13.82 -8.99 -14.80
C ASP A 309 12.28 -8.96 -14.77
N PRO A 310 11.61 -9.37 -15.85
CA PRO A 310 10.17 -9.17 -16.02
C PRO A 310 9.35 -10.06 -15.07
N VAL A 311 8.40 -9.44 -14.38
CA VAL A 311 7.35 -10.12 -13.62
C VAL A 311 6.03 -9.91 -14.34
N LEU A 312 5.38 -11.01 -14.73
CA LEU A 312 4.15 -11.03 -15.51
C LEU A 312 2.96 -11.34 -14.61
N ILE A 313 1.89 -10.57 -14.77
CA ILE A 313 0.62 -10.74 -14.06
C ILE A 313 -0.49 -10.85 -15.09
N LEU A 314 -1.14 -12.00 -15.12
CA LEU A 314 -2.30 -12.28 -15.95
C LEU A 314 -3.55 -12.34 -15.08
N SER A 315 -4.57 -11.56 -15.44
CA SER A 315 -5.93 -11.69 -14.92
C SER A 315 -6.86 -12.05 -16.07
N ALA A 316 -7.76 -13.01 -15.86
CA ALA A 316 -8.69 -13.45 -16.88
C ALA A 316 -9.92 -14.14 -16.29
N LYS A 317 -11.00 -14.17 -17.06
CA LYS A 317 -12.18 -15.01 -16.80
C LYS A 317 -12.05 -16.33 -17.55
N VAL A 318 -12.35 -17.43 -16.90
CA VAL A 318 -12.43 -18.75 -17.50
C VAL A 318 -13.75 -18.84 -18.25
N ARG A 319 -13.68 -19.12 -19.56
CA ARG A 319 -14.88 -19.36 -20.34
C ARG A 319 -15.43 -20.75 -20.00
N PRO A 320 -16.70 -20.88 -19.58
CA PRO A 320 -17.30 -22.19 -19.34
C PRO A 320 -17.24 -23.05 -20.61
N PRO A 321 -17.04 -24.38 -20.48
CA PRO A 321 -17.18 -25.26 -21.63
C PRO A 321 -18.59 -25.10 -22.20
N ALA A 322 -18.70 -24.95 -23.52
CA ALA A 322 -19.97 -24.79 -24.21
C ALA A 322 -20.79 -26.09 -24.14
N ASN A 323 -21.45 -26.34 -23.01
CA ASN A 323 -22.43 -27.40 -22.84
C ASN A 323 -23.83 -26.77 -22.78
N PRO A 324 -24.68 -26.98 -23.80
CA PRO A 324 -26.02 -26.38 -23.84
C PRO A 324 -26.96 -26.86 -22.73
N ASN A 325 -26.59 -27.89 -21.97
CA ASN A 325 -27.41 -28.46 -20.89
C ASN A 325 -26.98 -28.02 -19.48
N ILE A 326 -25.97 -27.17 -19.34
CA ILE A 326 -25.49 -26.67 -18.04
C ILE A 326 -25.72 -25.16 -18.03
N ALA A 327 -26.48 -24.66 -17.07
CA ALA A 327 -26.62 -23.21 -16.86
C ALA A 327 -25.21 -22.60 -16.68
N PRO A 328 -24.90 -21.45 -17.30
CA PRO A 328 -23.60 -20.82 -17.14
C PRO A 328 -23.33 -20.62 -15.64
N VAL A 329 -22.35 -21.33 -15.09
CA VAL A 329 -21.82 -21.03 -13.76
C VAL A 329 -21.11 -19.69 -13.91
N ASP A 330 -21.35 -18.76 -13.00
CA ASP A 330 -20.68 -17.46 -12.98
C ASP A 330 -19.17 -17.66 -13.16
N GLY A 331 -18.62 -16.96 -14.16
CA GLY A 331 -17.32 -17.26 -14.73
C GLY A 331 -16.22 -17.25 -13.67
N GLU A 332 -15.52 -18.38 -13.53
CA GLU A 332 -14.35 -18.48 -12.66
C GLU A 332 -13.33 -17.43 -13.10
N GLU A 333 -12.69 -16.77 -12.14
CA GLU A 333 -11.66 -15.78 -12.39
C GLU A 333 -10.32 -16.28 -11.89
N ILE A 334 -9.27 -15.97 -12.64
CA ILE A 334 -7.90 -16.32 -12.28
C ILE A 334 -7.01 -15.09 -12.19
N THR A 335 -6.04 -15.17 -11.29
CA THR A 335 -4.87 -14.30 -11.27
C THR A 335 -3.62 -15.16 -11.20
N LEU A 336 -2.74 -15.02 -12.19
CA LEU A 336 -1.48 -15.76 -12.31
C LEU A 336 -0.33 -14.77 -12.32
N VAL A 337 0.64 -14.97 -11.42
CA VAL A 337 1.91 -14.25 -11.44
C VAL A 337 3.02 -15.21 -11.80
N ALA A 338 3.85 -14.84 -12.78
CA ALA A 338 4.96 -15.65 -13.25
C ALA A 338 6.18 -14.81 -13.60
N ARG A 339 7.33 -15.48 -13.72
CA ARG A 339 8.59 -14.89 -14.15
C ARG A 339 9.29 -15.85 -15.13
N PRO A 340 9.98 -15.35 -16.18
CA PRO A 340 10.82 -16.19 -17.00
C PRO A 340 12.01 -16.76 -16.23
N ASN A 341 12.38 -18.00 -16.50
CA ASN A 341 13.68 -18.56 -16.07
C ASN A 341 14.77 -18.23 -17.11
N LEU A 342 15.99 -18.75 -16.89
CA LEU A 342 17.12 -18.56 -17.79
C LEU A 342 16.89 -19.14 -19.20
N ASP A 343 16.03 -20.15 -19.32
CA ASP A 343 15.66 -20.79 -20.59
C ASP A 343 14.52 -20.03 -21.31
N GLY A 344 13.96 -19.00 -20.68
CA GLY A 344 12.82 -18.23 -21.18
C GLY A 344 11.45 -18.88 -20.95
N ASP A 345 11.38 -19.99 -20.20
CA ASP A 345 10.14 -20.62 -19.76
C ASP A 345 9.55 -19.90 -18.56
N LEU A 346 8.22 -19.87 -18.47
CA LEU A 346 7.55 -19.20 -17.37
C LEU A 346 7.46 -20.09 -16.13
N ARG A 347 8.02 -19.59 -15.04
CA ARG A 347 7.85 -20.15 -13.72
C ARG A 347 6.72 -19.42 -12.99
N ARG A 348 5.71 -20.18 -12.55
CA ARG A 348 4.65 -19.69 -11.67
C ARG A 348 5.23 -19.25 -10.32
N LEU A 349 4.93 -18.01 -9.92
CA LEU A 349 5.18 -17.46 -8.59
C LEU A 349 3.93 -17.50 -7.71
N PHE A 350 2.75 -17.32 -8.31
CA PHE A 350 1.46 -17.31 -7.61
C PHE A 350 0.33 -17.67 -8.57
N PHE A 351 -0.69 -18.37 -8.08
CA PHE A 351 -1.93 -18.63 -8.81
C PHE A 351 -3.10 -18.60 -7.84
N ALA A 352 -4.09 -17.78 -8.17
CA ALA A 352 -5.38 -17.76 -7.49
C ALA A 352 -6.48 -18.05 -8.50
N LYS A 353 -7.46 -18.85 -8.07
CA LYS A 353 -8.68 -19.16 -8.79
C LYS A 353 -9.85 -18.88 -7.84
N THR A 354 -10.82 -18.12 -8.29
CA THR A 354 -12.05 -17.84 -7.53
C THR A 354 -13.26 -17.97 -8.43
N ASP A 355 -14.44 -18.04 -7.85
CA ASP A 355 -15.71 -17.81 -8.52
C ASP A 355 -16.59 -16.87 -7.67
N ALA A 356 -17.80 -16.58 -8.13
CA ALA A 356 -18.72 -15.69 -7.41
C ALA A 356 -19.32 -16.30 -6.12
N HIS A 357 -19.20 -17.63 -5.94
CA HIS A 357 -19.87 -18.38 -4.87
C HIS A 357 -18.94 -18.75 -3.71
N HIS A 358 -17.61 -18.64 -3.90
CA HIS A 358 -16.60 -19.04 -2.90
C HIS A 358 -15.70 -17.88 -2.42
N LEU A 359 -16.23 -16.64 -2.46
CA LEU A 359 -15.49 -15.44 -2.04
C LEU A 359 -15.18 -15.42 -0.54
N GLU A 360 -15.83 -16.25 0.26
CA GLU A 360 -15.57 -16.43 1.69
C GLU A 360 -14.27 -17.19 1.99
N VAL A 361 -13.82 -18.08 1.08
CA VAL A 361 -12.58 -18.86 1.24
C VAL A 361 -11.47 -18.34 0.34
N THR A 362 -11.78 -18.05 -0.93
CA THR A 362 -10.79 -17.58 -1.89
C THR A 362 -11.20 -16.22 -2.41
N PRO A 363 -10.49 -15.14 -2.05
CA PRO A 363 -10.86 -13.82 -2.53
C PRO A 363 -10.56 -13.69 -4.02
N ARG A 364 -11.36 -12.86 -4.69
CA ARG A 364 -10.98 -12.32 -5.99
C ARG A 364 -9.75 -11.45 -5.84
N MET A 365 -8.70 -11.79 -6.57
CA MET A 365 -7.44 -11.07 -6.59
C MET A 365 -7.43 -10.10 -7.77
N GLU A 366 -7.22 -8.82 -7.51
CA GLU A 366 -7.12 -7.78 -8.53
C GLU A 366 -5.84 -6.98 -8.32
N LEU A 367 -4.97 -6.96 -9.33
CA LEU A 367 -3.76 -6.16 -9.30
C LEU A 367 -4.12 -4.68 -9.45
N ILE A 368 -3.81 -3.89 -8.42
CA ILE A 368 -3.92 -2.43 -8.49
C ILE A 368 -2.72 -1.89 -9.28
N ASP A 369 -1.51 -2.04 -8.73
CA ASP A 369 -0.29 -1.59 -9.40
C ASP A 369 0.99 -2.13 -8.74
N ALA A 370 2.13 -1.83 -9.37
CA ALA A 370 3.44 -1.91 -8.74
C ALA A 370 3.76 -0.62 -7.98
N VAL A 371 4.25 -0.75 -6.75
CA VAL A 371 4.57 0.36 -5.84
C VAL A 371 5.75 -0.01 -4.95
N ASP A 372 6.66 0.93 -4.70
CA ASP A 372 7.70 0.79 -3.67
C ASP A 372 7.05 0.97 -2.29
N ALA A 373 6.65 -0.12 -1.66
CA ALA A 373 5.84 -0.08 -0.44
C ALA A 373 6.70 0.17 0.81
N ASP A 374 7.94 -0.34 0.84
CA ASP A 374 8.82 -0.26 2.01
C ASP A 374 9.95 0.79 1.88
N GLY A 375 10.00 1.51 0.76
CA GLY A 375 10.95 2.59 0.52
C GLY A 375 12.36 2.09 0.23
N ASP A 376 12.56 0.86 -0.24
CA ASP A 376 13.87 0.34 -0.65
C ASP A 376 14.19 0.64 -2.13
N GLY A 377 13.23 1.20 -2.87
CA GLY A 377 13.36 1.59 -4.27
C GLY A 377 13.09 0.44 -5.24
N ARG A 378 12.65 -0.73 -4.76
CA ARG A 378 12.11 -1.83 -5.56
C ARG A 378 10.60 -1.82 -5.50
N GLY A 379 9.96 -2.38 -6.51
CA GLY A 379 8.52 -2.50 -6.59
C GLY A 379 8.00 -3.75 -5.87
N GLU A 380 6.93 -3.57 -5.11
CA GLU A 380 6.01 -4.60 -4.68
C GLU A 380 4.73 -4.57 -5.52
N LEU A 381 4.02 -5.69 -5.56
CA LEU A 381 2.70 -5.78 -6.18
C LEU A 381 1.63 -5.52 -5.12
N LEU A 382 0.80 -4.50 -5.35
CA LEU A 382 -0.36 -4.18 -4.52
C LEU A 382 -1.62 -4.79 -5.17
N PHE A 383 -2.31 -5.64 -4.41
CA PHE A 383 -3.56 -6.26 -4.82
C PHE A 383 -4.72 -5.81 -3.96
N ARG A 384 -5.90 -5.67 -4.57
CA ARG A 384 -7.18 -5.72 -3.89
C ARG A 384 -7.64 -7.17 -3.82
N ARG A 385 -8.16 -7.56 -2.65
CA ARG A 385 -8.74 -8.86 -2.35
C ARG A 385 -10.22 -8.64 -2.05
N THR A 386 -11.11 -9.14 -2.89
CA THR A 386 -12.55 -9.01 -2.67
C THR A 386 -13.11 -10.32 -2.13
N PHE A 387 -13.77 -10.22 -0.98
CA PHE A 387 -14.50 -11.27 -0.29
C PHE A 387 -16.01 -10.99 -0.39
N ASP A 388 -16.82 -11.92 0.12
CA ASP A 388 -18.26 -11.72 0.31
C ASP A 388 -18.57 -10.62 1.35
N THR A 389 -17.71 -10.50 2.35
CA THR A 389 -17.82 -9.57 3.49
C THR A 389 -17.27 -8.19 3.23
N GLY A 390 -16.43 -8.00 2.20
CA GLY A 390 -15.78 -6.73 1.94
C GLY A 390 -14.57 -6.81 1.03
N SER A 391 -13.75 -5.76 1.04
CA SER A 391 -12.49 -5.72 0.29
C SER A 391 -11.33 -5.38 1.20
N ALA A 392 -10.24 -6.10 1.04
CA ALA A 392 -8.99 -5.87 1.75
C ALA A 392 -7.86 -5.64 0.74
N TYR A 393 -6.69 -5.22 1.23
CA TYR A 393 -5.51 -5.00 0.40
C TYR A 393 -4.35 -5.90 0.85
N ALA A 394 -3.53 -6.30 -0.11
CA ALA A 394 -2.34 -7.10 0.14
C ALA A 394 -1.14 -6.59 -0.67
N ILE A 395 0.03 -6.60 -0.03
CA ILE A 395 1.30 -6.19 -0.62
C ILE A 395 2.17 -7.44 -0.70
N TYR A 396 2.61 -7.76 -1.90
CA TYR A 396 3.48 -8.90 -2.14
C TYR A 396 4.78 -8.52 -2.82
N ARG A 397 5.86 -9.18 -2.41
CA ARG A 397 7.15 -9.12 -3.08
C ARG A 397 7.33 -10.30 -4.01
N ALA A 398 7.60 -10.04 -5.28
CA ALA A 398 7.98 -11.10 -6.21
C ALA A 398 9.42 -11.55 -5.91
N THR A 399 9.58 -12.84 -5.61
CA THR A 399 10.90 -13.48 -5.42
C THR A 399 11.20 -14.40 -6.59
N ALA A 400 12.33 -15.10 -6.56
CA ALA A 400 12.72 -16.01 -7.64
C ALA A 400 11.78 -17.21 -7.81
N ASP A 401 11.09 -17.63 -6.74
CA ASP A 401 10.31 -18.86 -6.70
C ASP A 401 8.85 -18.68 -6.28
N ARG A 402 8.51 -17.58 -5.61
CA ARG A 402 7.15 -17.33 -5.12
C ARG A 402 6.81 -15.85 -5.03
N LEU A 403 5.53 -15.59 -4.87
CA LEU A 403 5.04 -14.30 -4.41
C LEU A 403 4.97 -14.31 -2.88
N TRP A 404 5.81 -13.49 -2.23
CA TRP A 404 5.96 -13.48 -0.77
C TRP A 404 5.09 -12.38 -0.15
N PRO A 405 4.18 -12.70 0.79
CA PRO A 405 3.35 -11.70 1.44
C PRO A 405 4.18 -10.84 2.38
N LEU A 406 4.12 -9.52 2.20
CA LEU A 406 4.65 -8.54 3.14
C LEU A 406 3.56 -8.01 4.07
N TYR A 407 2.34 -7.88 3.53
CA TYR A 407 1.18 -7.39 4.25
C TYR A 407 -0.09 -7.97 3.63
N GLU A 408 -1.02 -8.38 4.48
CA GLU A 408 -2.35 -8.82 4.09
C GLU A 408 -3.36 -8.30 5.11
N ALA A 409 -4.20 -7.35 4.70
CA ALA A 409 -5.32 -6.89 5.50
C ALA A 409 -6.45 -7.94 5.51
N THR A 410 -7.27 -7.86 6.55
CA THR A 410 -8.56 -8.55 6.62
C THR A 410 -9.67 -7.60 6.17
N PRO A 411 -10.71 -8.10 5.48
CA PRO A 411 -11.83 -7.28 5.00
C PRO A 411 -12.68 -6.70 6.14
#